data_AF-A0A417IKI0-F1
#
_entry.id   AF-A0A417IKI0-F1
#
_cell.length_a   1.000
_cell.length_b   1.000
_cell.length_c   1.000
_cell.angle_alpha   90.00
_cell.angle_beta   90.00
_cell.angle_gamma   90.00
#
_symmetry.space_group_name_H-M   'P 1'
#
loop_
_entity.id
_entity.type
_entity.pdbx_description
1 polymer ?
#
loop_
_entity_poly.entity_id
_entity_poly.type
_entity_poly.pdbx_seq_one_letter_code
_entity_poly.pdbx_strand_id
1 'polypeptide(L)'
;MSFVKIGIGGPVGSGKTARIERLTRRMSKEYSICVITNDIYTREDAEFLIKNSCLPPERIVGVETGGCPHTAIREDCSMNLEAVDEMAERFPDVQIIFIESGGDNLSATFSPDLADASIYVIDVAQGEKIPRKVGASLEVMASDSARMREGRKFLFTNLVSGEGLNKVIAWIKSDVLFEGK
;
A
#
# COMPACT_ATOMS: atom_id res chain seq x y z
N MET A 1 0.19 -19.08 -12.95
CA MET A 1 -0.99 -18.19 -12.93
C MET A 1 -0.47 -16.77 -12.74
N SER A 2 -1.08 -15.75 -13.37
CA SER A 2 -0.65 -14.35 -13.19
C SER A 2 -1.35 -13.75 -11.97
N PHE A 3 -0.60 -13.50 -10.91
CA PHE A 3 -1.02 -12.62 -9.81
C PHE A 3 -0.71 -11.16 -10.18
N VAL A 4 -1.28 -10.21 -9.43
CA VAL A 4 -0.94 -8.79 -9.54
C VAL A 4 -0.16 -8.31 -8.32
N LYS A 5 0.80 -7.41 -8.54
CA LYS A 5 1.61 -6.75 -7.51
C LYS A 5 1.12 -5.32 -7.33
N ILE A 6 0.70 -4.98 -6.12
CA ILE A 6 0.17 -3.65 -5.79
C ILE A 6 1.08 -3.00 -4.76
N GLY A 7 1.82 -1.98 -5.19
CA GLY A 7 2.67 -1.18 -4.31
C GLY A 7 1.87 -0.21 -3.44
N ILE A 8 2.12 -0.20 -2.14
CA ILE A 8 1.54 0.74 -1.17
C ILE A 8 2.66 1.65 -0.67
N GLY A 9 2.71 2.87 -1.22
CA GLY A 9 3.72 3.87 -0.91
C GLY A 9 3.17 5.00 -0.06
N GLY A 10 4.06 5.81 0.53
CA GLY A 10 3.67 6.97 1.32
C GLY A 10 4.66 7.30 2.45
N PRO A 11 4.54 8.46 3.10
CA PRO A 11 5.41 8.83 4.20
C PRO A 11 5.27 7.96 5.44
N VAL A 12 6.29 8.02 6.29
CA VAL A 12 6.26 7.37 7.61
C VAL A 12 5.05 7.90 8.38
N GLY A 13 4.26 6.98 8.97
CA GLY A 13 3.06 7.32 9.73
C GLY A 13 1.83 7.74 8.91
N SER A 14 1.83 7.66 7.58
CA SER A 14 0.64 8.01 6.78
C SER A 14 -0.49 6.97 6.82
N GLY A 15 -0.25 5.81 7.44
CA GLY A 15 -1.24 4.75 7.61
C GLY A 15 -1.24 3.66 6.53
N LYS A 16 -0.08 3.41 5.90
CA LYS A 16 0.12 2.34 4.89
C LYS A 16 -0.19 0.94 5.45
N THR A 17 0.48 0.52 6.53
CA THR A 17 0.23 -0.75 7.22
C THR A 17 -1.24 -0.93 7.59
N ALA A 18 -1.84 0.11 8.19
CA ALA A 18 -3.25 0.11 8.55
C ALA A 18 -4.18 0.02 7.33
N ARG A 19 -3.81 0.61 6.19
CA ARG A 19 -4.56 0.43 4.94
C ARG A 19 -4.54 -1.02 4.49
N ILE A 20 -3.37 -1.66 4.50
CA ILE A 20 -3.20 -3.06 4.08
C ILE A 20 -3.99 -3.98 5.01
N GLU A 21 -3.94 -3.77 6.32
CA GLU A 21 -4.76 -4.49 7.30
C GLU A 21 -6.25 -4.43 6.95
N ARG A 22 -6.77 -3.24 6.65
CA ARG A 22 -8.19 -3.04 6.30
C ARG A 22 -8.56 -3.69 4.96
N LEU A 23 -7.68 -3.57 3.96
CA LEU A 23 -7.88 -4.17 2.64
C LEU A 23 -7.90 -5.70 2.73
N THR A 24 -6.90 -6.28 3.39
CA THR A 24 -6.77 -7.74 3.56
C THR A 24 -7.98 -8.31 4.30
N ARG A 25 -8.46 -7.67 5.39
CA ARG A 25 -9.69 -8.07 6.10
C ARG A 25 -10.93 -8.16 5.22
N ARG A 26 -11.03 -7.32 4.19
CA ARG A 26 -12.20 -7.30 3.32
C ARG A 26 -12.04 -8.19 2.10
N MET A 27 -10.86 -8.16 1.48
CA MET A 27 -10.60 -8.78 0.18
C MET A 27 -10.15 -10.24 0.28
N SER A 28 -9.55 -10.67 1.39
CA SER A 28 -9.13 -12.08 1.58
C SER A 28 -10.29 -13.10 1.56
N LYS A 29 -11.54 -12.61 1.64
CA LYS A 29 -12.75 -13.43 1.50
C LYS A 29 -12.99 -13.88 0.06
N GLU A 30 -12.43 -13.16 -0.90
CA GLU A 30 -12.67 -13.35 -2.33
C GLU A 30 -11.37 -13.61 -3.10
N TYR A 31 -10.22 -13.18 -2.58
CA TYR A 31 -8.92 -13.36 -3.23
C TYR A 31 -7.91 -14.01 -2.31
N SER A 32 -7.02 -14.82 -2.90
CA SER A 32 -5.80 -15.27 -2.23
C SER A 32 -4.77 -14.16 -2.22
N ILE A 33 -4.33 -13.74 -1.04
CA ILE A 33 -3.52 -12.53 -0.84
C ILE A 33 -2.25 -12.84 -0.05
N CYS A 34 -1.13 -12.30 -0.51
CA CYS A 34 0.12 -12.21 0.24
C CYS A 34 0.51 -10.75 0.49
N VAL A 35 1.31 -10.49 1.52
CA VAL A 35 1.84 -9.16 1.83
C VAL A 35 3.34 -9.23 2.04
N ILE A 36 4.05 -8.29 1.43
CA ILE A 36 5.46 -8.01 1.67
C ILE A 36 5.53 -6.63 2.30
N THR A 37 6.15 -6.51 3.47
CA THR A 37 6.42 -5.21 4.11
C THR A 37 7.89 -4.90 4.05
N ASN A 38 8.24 -3.67 3.71
CA ASN A 38 9.61 -3.19 3.82
C ASN A 38 9.78 -2.44 5.14
N ASP A 39 10.77 -2.86 5.92
CA ASP A 39 11.24 -2.15 7.10
C ASP A 39 12.74 -1.86 6.94
N ILE A 40 13.22 -0.78 7.55
CA ILE A 40 14.64 -0.37 7.45
C ILE A 40 15.50 -1.22 8.41
N TYR A 41 15.10 -1.30 9.68
CA TYR A 41 15.85 -1.97 10.74
C TYR A 41 14.99 -2.84 11.68
N THR A 42 13.70 -2.94 11.43
CA THR A 42 12.74 -3.62 12.31
C THR A 42 11.89 -4.60 11.50
N ARG A 43 10.94 -5.26 12.16
CA ARG A 43 9.90 -6.10 11.52
C ARG A 43 8.51 -5.73 12.03
N GLU A 44 8.36 -4.49 12.47
CA GLU A 44 7.19 -4.04 13.21
C GLU A 44 5.93 -4.07 12.34
N ASP A 45 6.03 -3.71 11.06
CA ASP A 45 4.89 -3.71 10.15
C ASP A 45 4.42 -5.14 9.85
N ALA A 46 5.35 -6.06 9.59
CA ALA A 46 5.04 -7.48 9.42
C ALA A 46 4.38 -8.07 10.68
N GLU A 47 4.95 -7.83 11.86
CA GLU A 47 4.39 -8.29 13.12
C GLU A 47 3.01 -7.70 13.40
N PHE A 48 2.83 -6.41 13.09
CA PHE A 48 1.54 -5.75 13.21
C PHE A 48 0.49 -6.43 12.34
N LEU A 49 0.81 -6.72 11.07
CA LEU A 49 -0.11 -7.41 10.16
C LEU A 49 -0.38 -8.85 10.59
N ILE A 50 0.61 -9.59 11.07
CA ILE A 50 0.42 -10.95 11.59
C ILE A 50 -0.59 -10.95 12.75
N LYS A 51 -0.48 -9.95 13.66
CA LYS A 51 -1.35 -9.84 14.83
C LYS A 51 -2.74 -9.29 14.49
N ASN A 52 -2.83 -8.36 13.54
CA ASN A 52 -4.03 -7.54 13.34
C ASN A 52 -4.73 -7.73 12.00
N SER A 53 -4.11 -8.36 11.00
CA SER A 53 -4.81 -8.71 9.76
C SER A 53 -5.65 -9.98 9.95
N CYS A 54 -6.19 -10.50 8.86
CA CYS A 54 -6.87 -11.80 8.81
C CYS A 54 -6.09 -12.85 8.01
N LEU A 55 -4.85 -12.54 7.61
CA LEU A 55 -4.04 -13.47 6.84
C LEU A 55 -3.29 -14.43 7.77
N PRO A 56 -3.10 -15.70 7.36
CA PRO A 56 -2.14 -16.58 8.00
C PRO A 56 -0.75 -15.95 8.06
N PRO A 57 0.02 -16.12 9.15
CA PRO A 57 1.34 -15.50 9.29
C PRO A 57 2.30 -15.80 8.13
N GLU A 58 2.22 -17.00 7.57
CA GLU A 58 3.02 -17.45 6.44
C GLU A 58 2.76 -16.67 5.14
N ARG A 59 1.65 -15.93 5.05
CA ARG A 59 1.32 -15.06 3.91
C ARG A 59 1.82 -13.62 4.08
N ILE A 60 2.60 -13.35 5.12
CA ILE A 60 3.18 -12.04 5.41
C ILE A 60 4.70 -12.20 5.56
N VAL A 61 5.45 -11.44 4.77
CA VAL A 61 6.92 -11.43 4.82
C VAL A 61 7.40 -10.01 5.07
N GLY A 62 8.30 -9.84 6.04
CA GLY A 62 9.04 -8.60 6.25
C GLY A 62 10.40 -8.67 5.55
N VAL A 63 10.68 -7.71 4.67
CA VAL A 63 11.96 -7.54 3.98
C VAL A 63 12.70 -6.37 4.62
N GLU A 64 13.85 -6.68 5.20
CA GLU A 64 14.75 -5.67 5.76
C GLU A 64 15.57 -5.04 4.64
N THR A 65 15.21 -3.81 4.30
CA THR A 65 15.77 -3.09 3.15
C THR A 65 17.10 -2.40 3.43
N GLY A 66 17.51 -2.37 4.71
CA GLY A 66 18.66 -1.59 5.13
C GLY A 66 18.35 -0.10 4.98
N GLY A 67 19.22 0.64 4.29
CA GLY A 67 19.24 2.12 4.30
C GLY A 67 18.00 2.81 3.72
N CYS A 68 17.98 3.03 2.40
CA CYS A 68 17.03 3.95 1.78
C CYS A 68 15.78 3.24 1.23
N PRO A 69 14.57 3.52 1.73
CA PRO A 69 13.35 2.83 1.32
C PRO A 69 13.05 2.93 -0.19
N HIS A 70 13.31 4.08 -0.84
CA HIS A 70 13.08 4.19 -2.29
C HIS A 70 13.93 3.21 -3.09
N THR A 71 15.17 2.93 -2.65
CA THR A 71 16.08 2.01 -3.34
C THR A 71 15.44 0.64 -3.47
N ALA A 72 14.93 0.11 -2.37
CA ALA A 72 14.32 -1.21 -2.31
C ALA A 72 13.06 -1.37 -3.15
N ILE A 73 12.39 -0.27 -3.51
CA ILE A 73 11.17 -0.32 -4.32
C ILE A 73 11.36 0.20 -5.74
N ARG A 74 12.52 0.81 -6.08
CA ARG A 74 12.75 1.47 -7.36
C ARG A 74 14.10 1.16 -7.98
N GLU A 75 15.20 1.63 -7.40
CA GLU A 75 16.52 1.52 -8.02
C GLU A 75 17.09 0.09 -7.98
N ASP A 76 16.89 -0.61 -6.86
CA ASP A 76 17.29 -2.00 -6.67
C ASP A 76 16.20 -2.72 -5.88
N CYS A 77 15.24 -3.29 -6.61
CA CYS A 77 14.13 -4.03 -6.04
C CYS A 77 14.38 -5.55 -5.94
N SER A 78 15.64 -6.00 -6.08
CA SER A 78 16.01 -7.43 -6.11
C SER A 78 15.47 -8.21 -4.92
N MET A 79 15.65 -7.71 -3.70
CA MET A 79 15.16 -8.38 -2.47
C MET A 79 13.63 -8.51 -2.44
N ASN A 80 12.92 -7.49 -2.94
CA ASN A 80 11.46 -7.55 -3.01
C ASN A 80 10.98 -8.48 -4.12
N LEU A 81 11.68 -8.53 -5.26
CA LEU A 81 11.39 -9.46 -6.35
C LEU A 81 11.61 -10.92 -5.90
N GLU A 82 12.71 -11.18 -5.18
CA GLU A 82 12.97 -12.50 -4.59
C GLU A 82 11.87 -12.91 -3.59
N ALA A 83 11.44 -11.99 -2.73
CA ALA A 83 10.32 -12.24 -1.81
C ALA A 83 8.99 -12.46 -2.56
N VAL A 84 8.75 -11.78 -3.67
CA VAL A 84 7.59 -12.01 -4.54
C VAL A 84 7.63 -13.43 -5.12
N ASP A 85 8.78 -13.85 -5.65
CA ASP A 85 8.97 -15.17 -6.25
C ASP A 85 8.79 -16.28 -5.20
N GLU A 86 9.39 -16.14 -4.02
CA GLU A 86 9.22 -17.10 -2.90
C GLU A 86 7.74 -17.25 -2.52
N MET A 87 7.01 -16.13 -2.42
CA MET A 87 5.59 -16.15 -2.07
C MET A 87 4.73 -16.78 -3.16
N ALA A 88 5.05 -16.53 -4.43
CA ALA A 88 4.35 -17.12 -5.57
C ALA A 88 4.61 -18.63 -5.69
N GLU A 89 5.82 -19.09 -5.40
CA GLU A 89 6.17 -20.51 -5.36
C GLU A 89 5.49 -21.22 -4.19
N ARG A 90 5.51 -20.60 -3.00
CA ARG A 90 4.92 -21.15 -1.78
C ARG A 90 3.39 -21.19 -1.80
N PHE A 91 2.76 -20.21 -2.46
CA PHE A 91 1.32 -20.09 -2.59
C PHE A 91 0.89 -20.01 -4.06
N PRO A 92 0.81 -21.15 -4.77
CA PRO A 92 0.45 -21.17 -6.20
C PRO A 92 -0.95 -20.60 -6.51
N ASP A 93 -1.80 -20.47 -5.49
CA ASP A 93 -3.14 -19.90 -5.56
C ASP A 93 -3.17 -18.37 -5.41
N VAL A 94 -2.03 -17.72 -5.12
CA VAL A 94 -1.97 -16.27 -4.88
C VAL A 94 -2.48 -15.48 -6.09
N GLN A 95 -3.29 -14.46 -5.82
CA GLN A 95 -3.89 -13.60 -6.84
C GLN A 95 -3.43 -12.14 -6.67
N ILE A 96 -3.16 -11.71 -5.43
CA ILE A 96 -2.73 -10.34 -5.13
C ILE A 96 -1.53 -10.41 -4.17
N ILE A 97 -0.48 -9.67 -4.49
CA ILE A 97 0.62 -9.41 -3.57
C ILE A 97 0.66 -7.91 -3.29
N PHE A 98 0.41 -7.52 -2.04
CA PHE A 98 0.64 -6.14 -1.61
C PHE A 98 2.10 -5.97 -1.20
N ILE A 99 2.71 -4.85 -1.62
CA ILE A 99 4.11 -4.53 -1.33
C ILE A 99 4.14 -3.17 -0.65
N GLU A 100 4.36 -3.13 0.66
CA GLU A 100 4.45 -1.91 1.43
C GLU A 100 5.86 -1.33 1.40
N SER A 101 6.00 -0.04 1.06
CA SER A 101 7.29 0.65 1.20
C SER A 101 7.61 0.98 2.67
N GLY A 102 8.89 1.07 3.04
CA GLY A 102 9.33 1.38 4.42
C GLY A 102 9.12 2.82 4.90
N GLY A 103 8.19 3.54 4.26
CA GLY A 103 7.95 4.96 4.50
C GLY A 103 8.96 5.86 3.80
N ASP A 104 8.49 6.78 2.97
CA ASP A 104 9.36 7.63 2.15
C ASP A 104 8.70 8.98 1.85
N ASN A 105 9.45 9.95 1.37
CA ASN A 105 8.94 11.27 0.98
C ASN A 105 8.00 11.18 -0.25
N LEU A 106 7.41 12.33 -0.61
CA LEU A 106 6.43 12.49 -1.69
C LEU A 106 6.95 12.11 -3.10
N SER A 107 8.25 11.88 -3.27
CA SER A 107 8.85 11.48 -4.56
C SER A 107 8.97 9.96 -4.74
N ALA A 108 8.56 9.17 -3.75
CA ALA A 108 8.66 7.72 -3.83
C ALA A 108 7.70 7.12 -4.85
N THR A 109 8.27 6.33 -5.77
CA THR A 109 7.57 5.65 -6.85
C THR A 109 8.08 4.23 -6.94
N PHE A 110 7.22 3.27 -7.25
CA PHE A 110 7.63 1.88 -7.45
C PHE A 110 8.23 1.68 -8.85
N SER A 111 9.21 0.78 -8.96
CA SER A 111 9.66 0.25 -10.24
C SER A 111 8.49 -0.46 -10.95
N PRO A 112 8.32 -0.29 -12.27
CA PRO A 112 7.35 -1.06 -13.05
C PRO A 112 7.57 -2.58 -12.96
N ASP A 113 8.80 -3.03 -12.71
CA ASP A 113 9.10 -4.44 -12.53
C ASP A 113 8.55 -4.98 -11.20
N LEU A 114 8.46 -4.11 -10.19
CA LEU A 114 8.03 -4.49 -8.85
C LEU A 114 6.51 -4.37 -8.65
N ALA A 115 5.85 -3.35 -9.21
CA ALA A 115 4.43 -3.10 -8.99
C ALA A 115 3.68 -2.82 -10.29
N ASP A 116 2.63 -3.61 -10.56
CA ASP A 116 1.73 -3.44 -11.70
C ASP A 116 0.80 -2.22 -11.49
N ALA A 117 0.51 -1.92 -10.23
CA ALA A 117 -0.24 -0.74 -9.82
C ALA A 117 0.29 -0.20 -8.48
N SER A 118 0.09 1.09 -8.22
CA SER A 118 0.50 1.69 -6.94
C SER A 118 -0.59 2.57 -6.32
N ILE A 119 -0.70 2.50 -5.00
CA ILE A 119 -1.51 3.38 -4.16
C ILE A 119 -0.55 4.18 -3.29
N TYR A 120 -0.65 5.51 -3.39
CA TYR A 120 0.16 6.41 -2.57
C TYR A 120 -0.70 7.00 -1.45
N VAL A 121 -0.29 6.78 -0.19
CA VAL A 121 -1.03 7.15 1.02
C VAL A 121 -0.40 8.38 1.66
N ILE A 122 -1.18 9.45 1.75
CA ILE A 122 -0.86 10.67 2.51
C ILE A 122 -1.90 10.86 3.60
N ASP A 123 -1.52 11.51 4.71
CA ASP A 123 -2.43 11.83 5.80
C ASP A 123 -2.66 13.34 5.92
N VAL A 124 -3.85 13.74 6.37
CA VAL A 124 -4.24 15.15 6.54
C VAL A 124 -3.38 15.85 7.60
N ALA A 125 -2.94 15.12 8.64
CA ALA A 125 -2.09 15.67 9.68
C ALA A 125 -0.62 15.83 9.26
N GLN A 126 -0.21 15.31 8.09
CA GLN A 126 1.16 15.48 7.55
C GLN A 126 1.40 16.83 6.86
N GLY A 127 0.39 17.72 6.78
CA GLY A 127 0.63 19.11 6.41
C GLY A 127 1.33 19.86 7.55
N GLU A 128 2.40 20.62 7.28
CA GLU A 128 3.11 21.49 8.25
C GLU A 128 2.19 22.46 9.02
N LYS A 129 0.91 22.57 8.65
CA LYS A 129 -0.12 23.32 9.36
C LYS A 129 -0.88 22.39 10.30
N ILE A 130 -0.37 22.26 11.51
CA ILE A 130 -1.02 21.59 12.65
C ILE A 130 -2.50 22.05 12.73
N PRO A 131 -3.50 21.13 12.73
CA PRO A 131 -4.94 21.46 12.65
C PRO A 131 -5.51 22.34 13.78
N ARG A 132 -4.72 22.67 14.81
CA ARG A 132 -5.20 23.45 15.97
C ARG A 132 -5.20 24.96 15.76
N LYS A 133 -4.67 25.49 14.65
CA LYS A 133 -4.74 26.93 14.36
C LYS A 133 -5.20 27.31 12.95
N VAL A 134 -5.21 26.38 12.00
CA VAL A 134 -5.82 26.55 10.67
C VAL A 134 -6.39 25.19 10.29
N GLY A 135 -7.71 25.02 10.30
CA GLY A 135 -8.33 23.75 9.92
C GLY A 135 -7.90 23.37 8.50
N ALA A 136 -7.35 22.16 8.33
CA ALA A 136 -7.06 21.64 7.00
C ALA A 136 -8.39 21.53 6.24
N SER A 137 -8.60 22.41 5.26
CA SER A 137 -9.81 22.35 4.43
C SER A 137 -9.70 21.19 3.45
N LEU A 138 -10.54 20.18 3.63
CA LEU A 138 -10.63 19.05 2.71
C LEU A 138 -10.99 19.50 1.29
N GLU A 139 -11.74 20.60 1.15
CA GLU A 139 -12.07 21.20 -0.14
C GLU A 139 -10.83 21.75 -0.85
N VAL A 140 -9.95 22.43 -0.11
CA VAL A 140 -8.67 22.92 -0.67
C VAL A 140 -7.77 21.75 -1.06
N MET A 141 -7.65 20.74 -0.20
CA MET A 141 -6.89 19.53 -0.51
C MET A 141 -7.46 18.80 -1.75
N ALA A 142 -8.79 18.74 -1.90
CA ALA A 142 -9.44 18.15 -3.06
C ALA A 142 -9.13 18.93 -4.34
N SER A 143 -9.22 20.25 -4.29
CA SER A 143 -8.91 21.14 -5.42
C SER A 143 -7.45 21.00 -5.85
N ASP A 144 -6.52 21.02 -4.90
CA ASP A 144 -5.10 20.86 -5.18
C ASP A 144 -4.77 19.47 -5.71
N SER A 145 -5.37 18.42 -5.14
CA SER A 145 -5.20 17.04 -5.62
C SER A 145 -5.72 16.88 -7.04
N ALA A 146 -6.90 17.44 -7.36
CA ALA A 146 -7.46 17.39 -8.70
C ALA A 146 -6.54 18.09 -9.73
N ARG A 147 -5.99 19.25 -9.37
CA ARG A 147 -5.05 20.00 -10.20
C ARG A 147 -3.74 19.23 -10.43
N MET A 148 -3.11 18.73 -9.36
CA MET A 148 -1.81 18.07 -9.43
C MET A 148 -1.86 16.69 -10.09
N ARG A 149 -3.02 16.03 -10.04
CA ARG A 149 -3.17 14.67 -10.56
C ARG A 149 -3.63 14.62 -12.01
N GLU A 150 -3.96 15.75 -12.62
CA GLU A 150 -4.29 15.85 -14.06
C GLU A 150 -5.34 14.80 -14.49
N GLY A 151 -6.39 14.62 -13.69
CA GLY A 151 -7.46 13.65 -13.93
C GLY A 151 -7.21 12.23 -13.40
N ARG A 152 -6.03 11.91 -12.85
CA ARG A 152 -5.79 10.63 -12.16
C ARG A 152 -6.58 10.56 -10.84
N LYS A 153 -7.20 9.41 -10.57
CA LYS A 153 -8.06 9.16 -9.40
C LYS A 153 -7.35 9.48 -8.08
N PHE A 154 -8.06 10.11 -7.14
CA PHE A 154 -7.68 10.23 -5.73
C PHE A 154 -8.93 10.04 -4.86
N LEU A 155 -8.72 9.60 -3.61
CA LEU A 155 -9.80 9.27 -2.69
C LEU A 155 -9.46 9.79 -1.30
N PHE A 156 -10.42 10.48 -0.67
CA PHE A 156 -10.38 10.66 0.78
C PHE A 156 -10.91 9.42 1.47
N THR A 157 -10.30 9.13 2.61
CA THR A 157 -10.58 7.93 3.38
C THR A 157 -10.33 8.18 4.85
N ASN A 158 -11.03 7.46 5.71
CA ASN A 158 -10.80 7.47 7.15
C ASN A 158 -10.59 6.02 7.62
N LEU A 159 -9.38 5.72 8.12
CA LEU A 159 -9.00 4.36 8.54
C LEU A 159 -9.72 3.90 9.82
N VAL A 160 -10.18 4.84 10.65
CA VAL A 160 -10.91 4.57 11.90
C VAL A 160 -12.36 4.22 11.60
N SER A 161 -13.07 5.05 10.84
CA SER A 161 -14.48 4.80 10.49
C SER A 161 -14.65 3.80 9.34
N GLY A 162 -13.59 3.55 8.56
CA GLY A 162 -13.64 2.73 7.34
C GLY A 162 -14.17 3.48 6.11
N GLU A 163 -14.45 4.78 6.23
CA GLU A 163 -14.96 5.59 5.13
C GLU A 163 -13.98 5.58 3.94
N GLY A 164 -14.52 5.44 2.74
CA GLY A 164 -13.76 5.42 1.49
C GLY A 164 -13.03 4.10 1.19
N LEU A 165 -12.96 3.15 2.12
CA LEU A 165 -12.32 1.84 1.87
C LEU A 165 -12.96 1.09 0.71
N ASN A 166 -14.29 1.06 0.63
CA ASN A 166 -15.01 0.40 -0.47
C ASN A 166 -14.68 1.02 -1.84
N LYS A 167 -14.37 2.32 -1.90
CA LYS A 167 -13.96 2.98 -3.15
C LYS A 167 -12.56 2.54 -3.58
N VAL A 168 -11.65 2.33 -2.63
CA VAL A 168 -10.32 1.76 -2.90
C VAL A 168 -10.44 0.34 -3.42
N ILE A 169 -11.26 -0.50 -2.77
CA ILE A 169 -11.50 -1.89 -3.21
C ILE A 169 -12.11 -1.92 -4.62
N ALA A 170 -13.10 -1.06 -4.89
CA ALA A 170 -13.72 -0.97 -6.21
C ALA A 170 -12.72 -0.56 -7.30
N TRP A 171 -11.79 0.35 -6.98
CA TRP A 171 -10.70 0.70 -7.88
C TRP A 171 -9.77 -0.48 -8.13
N ILE A 172 -9.33 -1.20 -7.10
CA ILE A 172 -8.47 -2.40 -7.29
C ILE A 172 -9.17 -3.42 -8.19
N LYS A 173 -10.45 -3.73 -7.93
CA LYS A 173 -11.22 -4.69 -8.73
C LYS A 173 -11.33 -4.27 -10.20
N SER A 174 -11.68 -3.02 -10.48
CA SER A 174 -12.00 -2.58 -11.85
C SER A 174 -10.77 -2.14 -12.67
N ASP A 175 -9.78 -1.51 -12.04
CA ASP A 175 -8.63 -0.93 -12.72
C ASP A 175 -7.39 -1.81 -12.67
N VAL A 176 -7.26 -2.69 -11.66
CA VAL A 176 -6.08 -3.58 -11.50
C VAL A 176 -6.41 -5.03 -11.84
N LEU A 177 -7.51 -5.56 -11.30
CA LEU A 177 -7.96 -6.93 -11.57
C LEU A 177 -8.82 -7.03 -12.84
N PHE A 178 -9.17 -5.90 -13.45
CA PHE A 178 -10.02 -5.80 -14.65
C PHE A 178 -11.35 -6.56 -14.53
N GLU A 179 -11.91 -6.68 -13.33
CA GLU A 179 -13.20 -7.33 -13.13
C GLU A 179 -14.32 -6.59 -13.85
N GLY A 180 -15.16 -7.35 -14.56
CA GLY A 180 -16.29 -6.82 -15.30
C GLY A 180 -15.94 -6.15 -16.64
N LYS A 181 -14.71 -6.36 -17.13
CA LYS A 181 -14.31 -6.01 -18.51
C LYS A 181 -14.12 -7.25 -19.37
#